data_AF-A0A4R8UWH3-F1
#
_entry.id   AF-A0A4R8UWH3-F1
#
_cell.length_a   1.000
_cell.length_b   1.000
_cell.length_c   1.000
_cell.angle_alpha   90.00
_cell.angle_beta   90.00
_cell.angle_gamma   90.00
#
_symmetry.space_group_name_H-M   'P 1'
#
loop_
_entity.id
_entity.type
_entity.pdbx_description
1 polymer ?
#
loop_
_entity_poly.entity_id
_entity_poly.type
_entity_poly.pdbx_seq_one_letter_code
_entity_poly.pdbx_strand_id
1 'polypeptide(L)'
;MKVDKLHNDDLVSERTAHPRADIPTARESVQSIWNRTVPDYGGVSDSASAGYVLTGLVNAALDIVAYRQISARPDSIHLVSADGISYLKFPAAIERTADTAVLLSHIMATNAEEGKALGDLMGKNPPFRSLRIVICSLDGDVRVNRLDLDPESPGGASWYGPFDFELFNEIAIGFALFVTHMIANVFDDDDGRETFHESLEWIS
;
A
#
# COMPACT_ATOMS: atom_id res chain seq x y z
N MET A 1 -30.44 -43.42 -17.55
CA MET A 1 -30.05 -42.53 -16.43
C MET A 1 -29.27 -41.38 -17.04
N LYS A 2 -29.94 -40.24 -17.28
CA LYS A 2 -29.32 -39.03 -17.85
C LYS A 2 -28.81 -38.21 -16.66
N VAL A 3 -27.53 -37.86 -16.68
CA VAL A 3 -26.95 -36.94 -15.69
C VAL A 3 -27.20 -35.54 -16.22
N ASP A 4 -28.07 -34.81 -15.55
CA ASP A 4 -28.35 -33.41 -15.85
C ASP A 4 -27.10 -32.58 -15.56
N LYS A 5 -26.62 -31.89 -16.60
CA LYS A 5 -25.64 -30.81 -16.49
C LYS A 5 -26.33 -29.64 -15.77
N LEU A 6 -26.13 -29.56 -14.45
CA LEU A 6 -26.37 -28.32 -13.71
C LEU A 6 -25.48 -27.24 -14.31
N HIS A 7 -26.14 -26.22 -14.88
CA HIS A 7 -25.54 -24.93 -15.21
C HIS A 7 -24.84 -24.40 -13.96
N ASN A 8 -23.53 -24.20 -14.09
CA ASN A 8 -22.66 -23.66 -13.06
C ASN A 8 -22.14 -22.29 -13.53
N ASP A 9 -23.04 -21.48 -14.07
CA ASP A 9 -22.72 -20.16 -14.66
C ASP A 9 -22.70 -19.04 -13.60
N ASP A 10 -22.88 -19.35 -12.32
CA ASP A 10 -23.00 -18.35 -11.24
C ASP A 10 -21.69 -18.09 -10.46
N LEU A 11 -20.52 -18.57 -10.91
CA LEU A 11 -19.27 -18.46 -10.12
C LEU A 11 -18.11 -17.69 -10.76
N VAL A 12 -18.34 -16.98 -11.87
CA VAL A 12 -17.30 -16.08 -12.42
C VAL A 12 -17.92 -14.75 -12.85
N SER A 13 -18.50 -14.03 -11.91
CA SER A 13 -18.61 -12.57 -12.06
C SER A 13 -17.37 -11.98 -11.41
N GLU A 14 -16.34 -11.80 -12.22
CA GLU A 14 -15.22 -10.90 -11.97
C GLU A 14 -15.80 -9.55 -11.54
N ARG A 15 -15.85 -9.32 -10.23
CA ARG A 15 -15.93 -7.96 -9.68
C ARG A 15 -14.58 -7.31 -9.93
N THR A 16 -14.38 -6.86 -11.16
CA THR A 16 -13.51 -5.71 -11.40
C THR A 16 -14.13 -4.57 -10.61
N ALA A 17 -13.56 -4.27 -9.45
CA ALA A 17 -13.89 -3.08 -8.70
C ALA A 17 -13.51 -1.88 -9.60
N HIS A 18 -14.47 -1.35 -10.35
CA HIS A 18 -14.28 -0.09 -11.02
C HIS A 18 -14.12 1.00 -9.95
N PRO A 19 -13.17 1.94 -10.11
CA PRO A 19 -13.03 3.07 -9.21
C PRO A 19 -14.38 3.78 -9.14
N ARG A 20 -14.99 3.80 -7.95
CA ARG A 20 -16.14 4.67 -7.73
C ARG A 20 -15.62 6.10 -7.70
N ALA A 21 -16.34 7.02 -8.35
CA ALA A 21 -15.92 8.41 -8.51
C ALA A 21 -15.75 9.20 -7.19
N ASP A 22 -16.13 8.59 -6.06
CA ASP A 22 -16.10 9.13 -4.70
C ASP A 22 -14.98 8.55 -3.82
N ILE A 23 -14.18 7.60 -4.32
CA ILE A 23 -13.05 7.01 -3.57
C ILE A 23 -11.74 7.57 -4.12
N PRO A 24 -10.89 8.22 -3.30
CA PRO A 24 -9.64 8.78 -3.78
C PRO A 24 -8.68 7.68 -4.25
N THR A 25 -7.99 7.97 -5.34
CA THR A 25 -6.85 7.18 -5.83
C THR A 25 -5.66 7.27 -4.86
N ALA A 26 -4.68 6.38 -5.04
CA ALA A 26 -3.43 6.45 -4.28
C ALA A 26 -2.72 7.81 -4.49
N ARG A 27 -2.70 8.29 -5.75
CA ARG A 27 -2.16 9.60 -6.10
C ARG A 27 -2.87 10.74 -5.36
N GLU A 28 -4.19 10.76 -5.37
CA GLU A 28 -4.98 11.80 -4.67
C GLU A 28 -4.80 11.73 -3.15
N SER A 29 -4.63 10.54 -2.59
CA SER A 29 -4.35 10.34 -1.17
C SER A 29 -3.00 10.95 -0.76
N VAL A 30 -1.94 10.63 -1.51
CA VAL A 30 -0.59 11.17 -1.29
C VAL A 30 -0.57 12.69 -1.49
N GLN A 31 -1.22 13.17 -2.54
CA GLN A 31 -1.35 14.60 -2.84
C GLN A 31 -2.07 15.36 -1.72
N SER A 32 -3.11 14.76 -1.12
CA SER A 32 -3.85 15.35 0.00
C SER A 32 -2.94 15.56 1.22
N ILE A 33 -2.18 14.53 1.61
CA ILE A 33 -1.25 14.62 2.75
C ILE A 33 -0.18 15.68 2.50
N TRP A 34 0.39 15.71 1.29
CA TRP A 34 1.35 16.74 0.88
C TRP A 34 0.76 18.16 0.97
N ASN A 35 -0.50 18.31 0.55
CA ASN A 35 -1.26 19.57 0.63
C ASN A 35 -1.81 19.85 2.04
N ARG A 36 -1.36 19.12 3.05
CA ARG A 36 -1.71 19.32 4.47
C ARG A 36 -3.18 19.03 4.78
N THR A 37 -3.82 18.13 4.03
CA THR A 37 -5.17 17.64 4.26
C THR A 37 -5.19 16.13 4.52
N VAL A 38 -6.29 15.63 5.07
CA VAL A 38 -6.52 14.19 5.27
C VAL A 38 -7.24 13.63 4.04
N PRO A 39 -6.80 12.50 3.46
CA PRO A 39 -7.57 11.80 2.43
C PRO A 39 -8.95 11.41 2.97
N ASP A 40 -10.00 11.63 2.18
CA ASP A 40 -11.37 11.25 2.53
C ASP A 40 -11.72 9.92 1.89
N TYR A 41 -11.84 8.87 2.70
CA TYR A 41 -12.25 7.55 2.23
C TYR A 41 -13.72 7.21 2.52
N GLY A 42 -14.59 8.21 2.74
CA GLY A 42 -16.00 8.00 3.06
C GLY A 42 -16.81 7.15 2.07
N GLY A 43 -16.36 7.03 0.81
CA GLY A 43 -16.95 6.14 -0.20
C GLY A 43 -16.66 4.64 -0.02
N VAL A 44 -15.77 4.27 0.91
CA VAL A 44 -15.39 2.87 1.18
C VAL A 44 -16.36 2.25 2.17
N SER A 45 -17.17 1.32 1.68
CA SER A 45 -18.28 0.73 2.44
C SER A 45 -18.14 -0.77 2.71
N ASP A 46 -17.14 -1.43 2.12
CA ASP A 46 -16.98 -2.87 2.20
C ASP A 46 -15.51 -3.32 2.03
N SER A 47 -15.23 -4.57 2.37
CA SER A 47 -13.89 -5.17 2.25
C SER A 47 -13.33 -5.16 0.83
N ALA A 48 -14.19 -5.17 -0.20
CA ALA A 48 -13.74 -5.18 -1.59
C ALA A 48 -13.21 -3.80 -2.02
N SER A 49 -13.96 -2.74 -1.70
CA SER A 49 -13.54 -1.35 -1.92
C SER A 49 -12.32 -1.00 -1.06
N ALA A 50 -12.25 -1.49 0.18
CA ALA A 50 -11.06 -1.34 1.03
C ALA A 50 -9.83 -2.00 0.39
N GLY A 51 -9.96 -3.25 -0.06
CA GLY A 51 -8.89 -3.98 -0.76
C GLY A 51 -8.41 -3.25 -2.02
N TYR A 52 -9.32 -2.64 -2.78
CA TYR A 52 -8.97 -1.82 -3.94
C TYR A 52 -8.10 -0.61 -3.58
N VAL A 53 -8.54 0.20 -2.61
CA VAL A 53 -7.79 1.39 -2.15
C VAL A 53 -6.41 1.02 -1.65
N LEU A 54 -6.34 0.00 -0.78
CA LEU A 54 -5.10 -0.45 -0.20
C LEU A 54 -4.17 -1.06 -1.24
N THR A 55 -4.69 -1.77 -2.24
CA THR A 55 -3.90 -2.26 -3.37
C THR A 55 -3.28 -1.11 -4.15
N GLY A 56 -4.04 -0.04 -4.42
CA GLY A 56 -3.51 1.17 -5.05
C GLY A 56 -2.38 1.79 -4.24
N LEU A 57 -2.54 1.90 -2.92
CA LEU A 57 -1.50 2.46 -2.04
C LEU A 57 -0.25 1.57 -1.98
N VAL A 58 -0.41 0.24 -1.94
CA VAL A 58 0.70 -0.72 -2.04
C VAL A 58 1.45 -0.51 -3.34
N ASN A 59 0.74 -0.51 -4.47
CA ASN A 59 1.36 -0.32 -5.78
C ASN A 59 2.10 1.02 -5.87
N ALA A 60 1.54 2.10 -5.31
CA ALA A 60 2.21 3.38 -5.20
C ALA A 60 3.55 3.30 -4.44
N ALA A 61 3.58 2.59 -3.31
CA ALA A 61 4.83 2.38 -2.58
C ALA A 61 5.85 1.60 -3.42
N LEU A 62 5.42 0.56 -4.11
CA LEU A 62 6.28 -0.26 -4.97
C LEU A 62 6.81 0.50 -6.17
N ASP A 63 5.97 1.34 -6.79
CA ASP A 63 6.35 2.20 -7.90
C ASP A 63 7.46 3.16 -7.46
N ILE A 64 7.35 3.77 -6.28
CA ILE A 64 8.41 4.62 -5.71
C ILE A 64 9.69 3.85 -5.41
N VAL A 65 9.58 2.68 -4.78
CA VAL A 65 10.74 1.81 -4.49
C VAL A 65 11.48 1.40 -5.77
N ALA A 66 10.73 1.03 -6.81
CA ALA A 66 11.28 0.61 -8.09
C ALA A 66 11.89 1.78 -8.88
N TYR A 67 11.16 2.88 -9.03
CA TYR A 67 11.60 4.07 -9.78
C TYR A 67 12.90 4.63 -9.22
N ARG A 68 12.99 4.77 -7.89
CA ARG A 68 14.19 5.32 -7.23
C ARG A 68 15.30 4.29 -7.02
N GLN A 69 15.13 3.07 -7.52
CA GLN A 69 16.07 1.95 -7.33
C GLN A 69 16.44 1.72 -5.86
N ILE A 70 15.52 2.06 -4.95
CA ILE A 70 15.72 1.91 -3.51
C ILE A 70 15.97 0.43 -3.20
N SER A 71 15.28 -0.48 -3.90
CA SER A 71 15.52 -1.91 -3.83
C SER A 71 16.93 -2.38 -4.21
N ALA A 72 17.67 -1.60 -5.01
CA ALA A 72 19.04 -1.97 -5.38
C ALA A 72 20.02 -1.69 -4.23
N ARG A 73 19.66 -0.81 -3.29
CA ARG A 73 20.46 -0.38 -2.14
C ARG A 73 19.72 -0.76 -0.85
N PRO A 74 20.04 -1.91 -0.21
CA PRO A 74 19.34 -2.38 0.99
C PRO A 74 19.23 -1.28 2.07
N ASP A 75 20.32 -0.53 2.27
CA ASP A 75 20.39 0.57 3.21
C ASP A 75 19.38 1.69 2.93
N SER A 76 18.96 1.88 1.66
CA SER A 76 18.03 2.94 1.25
C SER A 76 16.58 2.69 1.66
N ILE A 77 16.20 1.45 1.99
CA ILE A 77 14.84 1.19 2.51
C ILE A 77 14.76 1.49 4.00
N HIS A 78 15.84 1.22 4.72
CA HIS A 78 15.99 1.63 6.12
C HIS A 78 16.07 3.15 6.30
N LEU A 79 16.29 3.92 5.22
CA LEU A 79 16.21 5.40 5.22
C LEU A 79 14.77 5.94 5.25
N VAL A 80 13.76 5.09 5.02
CA VAL A 80 12.36 5.49 5.17
C VAL A 80 11.99 5.36 6.65
N SER A 81 11.74 6.50 7.30
CA SER A 81 11.74 6.65 8.76
C SER A 81 11.08 5.49 9.52
N ALA A 82 11.84 4.90 10.43
CA ALA A 82 11.36 4.03 11.51
C ALA A 82 10.89 4.82 12.75
N ASP A 83 11.01 6.15 12.73
CA ASP A 83 10.56 7.03 13.81
C ASP A 83 9.19 7.63 13.47
N GLY A 84 8.21 7.39 14.35
CA GLY A 84 6.87 7.96 14.27
C GLY A 84 6.86 9.49 14.23
N ILE A 85 7.84 10.15 14.88
CA ILE A 85 7.96 11.62 14.91
C ILE A 85 8.10 12.20 13.50
N SER A 86 8.80 11.50 12.60
CA SER A 86 9.01 11.95 11.23
C SER A 86 7.72 12.02 10.40
N TYR A 87 6.68 11.29 10.81
CA TYR A 87 5.35 11.32 10.18
C TYR A 87 4.47 12.41 10.78
N LEU A 88 4.65 12.75 12.06
CA LEU A 88 3.89 13.78 12.77
C LEU A 88 4.06 15.20 12.21
N LYS A 89 5.02 15.42 11.30
CA LYS A 89 5.13 16.67 10.53
C LYS A 89 3.94 16.90 9.58
N PHE A 90 3.24 15.83 9.18
CA PHE A 90 2.06 15.91 8.33
C PHE A 90 0.79 16.05 9.18
N PRO A 91 -0.11 17.01 8.90
CA PRO A 91 -1.34 17.20 9.68
C PRO A 91 -2.32 16.01 9.66
N ALA A 92 -2.19 15.11 8.69
CA ALA A 92 -2.97 13.88 8.63
C ALA A 92 -2.50 12.81 9.63
N ALA A 93 -1.33 12.98 10.24
CA ALA A 93 -0.77 12.04 11.19
C ALA A 93 -1.26 12.29 12.62
N ILE A 94 -1.85 11.25 13.21
CA ILE A 94 -1.95 11.03 14.66
C ILE A 94 -1.03 9.87 15.05
N GLU A 95 -0.80 9.69 16.35
CA GLU A 95 0.07 8.62 16.90
C GLU A 95 -0.20 7.25 16.27
N ARG A 96 -1.45 6.80 16.28
CA ARG A 96 -1.88 5.52 15.67
C ARG A 96 -1.52 5.38 14.18
N THR A 97 -1.80 6.41 13.38
CA THR A 97 -1.50 6.37 11.93
C THR A 97 -0.01 6.50 11.64
N ALA A 98 0.75 7.19 12.51
CA ALA A 98 2.20 7.27 12.42
C ALA A 98 2.85 5.92 12.77
N ASP A 99 2.39 5.27 13.84
CA ASP A 99 2.81 3.92 14.21
C ASP A 99 2.50 2.90 13.11
N THR A 100 1.33 3.03 12.48
CA THR A 100 0.95 2.21 11.33
C THR A 100 1.88 2.46 10.14
N ALA A 101 2.25 3.72 9.86
CA ALA A 101 3.21 4.05 8.81
C ALA A 101 4.60 3.43 9.08
N VAL A 102 5.08 3.47 10.34
CA VAL A 102 6.32 2.81 10.77
C VAL A 102 6.23 1.29 10.62
N LEU A 103 5.12 0.68 11.03
CA LEU A 103 4.92 -0.75 10.85
C LEU A 103 5.00 -1.12 9.36
N LEU A 104 4.29 -0.39 8.50
CA LEU A 104 4.28 -0.61 7.06
C LEU A 104 5.67 -0.42 6.43
N SER A 105 6.47 0.55 6.90
CA SER A 105 7.83 0.75 6.41
C SER A 105 8.72 -0.45 6.72
N HIS A 106 8.65 -1.00 7.94
CA HIS A 106 9.41 -2.20 8.32
C HIS A 106 9.00 -3.44 7.52
N ILE A 107 7.70 -3.64 7.33
CA ILE A 107 7.23 -4.79 6.57
C ILE A 107 7.64 -4.65 5.09
N MET A 108 7.55 -3.45 4.50
CA MET A 108 8.00 -3.17 3.15
C MET A 108 9.52 -3.37 2.99
N ALA A 109 10.32 -2.96 3.98
CA ALA A 109 11.76 -3.19 4.02
C ALA A 109 12.13 -4.67 3.94
N THR A 110 11.55 -5.46 4.82
CA THR A 110 11.76 -6.91 4.88
C THR A 110 11.40 -7.56 3.54
N ASN A 111 10.28 -7.17 2.96
CA ASN A 111 9.79 -7.73 1.71
C ASN A 111 10.61 -7.34 0.49
N ALA A 112 11.12 -6.11 0.47
CA ALA A 112 11.98 -5.68 -0.60
C ALA A 112 13.35 -6.39 -0.54
N GLU A 113 13.88 -6.67 0.66
CA GLU A 113 15.07 -7.49 0.85
C GLU A 113 14.84 -8.94 0.35
N GLU A 114 13.72 -9.56 0.72
CA GLU A 114 13.33 -10.89 0.24
C GLU A 114 13.16 -10.93 -1.28
N GLY A 115 12.46 -9.93 -1.83
CA GLY A 115 12.24 -9.81 -3.28
C GLY A 115 13.55 -9.63 -4.03
N LYS A 116 14.50 -8.86 -3.48
CA LYS A 116 15.84 -8.73 -4.04
C LYS A 116 16.59 -10.06 -4.03
N ALA A 117 16.62 -10.75 -2.89
CA ALA A 117 17.29 -12.04 -2.78
C ALA A 117 16.73 -13.07 -3.77
N LEU A 118 15.42 -13.09 -3.97
CA LEU A 118 14.77 -13.93 -4.97
C LEU A 118 15.13 -13.52 -6.40
N GLY A 119 15.12 -12.22 -6.71
CA GLY A 119 15.56 -11.69 -8.01
C GLY A 119 16.99 -12.09 -8.36
N ASP A 120 17.91 -11.94 -7.40
CA ASP A 120 19.33 -12.32 -7.53
C ASP A 120 19.47 -13.83 -7.80
N LEU A 121 18.71 -14.67 -7.08
CA LEU A 121 18.71 -16.13 -7.28
C LEU A 121 18.16 -16.54 -8.66
N MET A 122 17.16 -15.81 -9.16
CA MET A 122 16.55 -16.05 -10.47
C MET A 122 17.31 -15.42 -11.63
N GLY A 123 18.30 -14.54 -11.36
CA GLY A 123 18.97 -13.73 -12.37
C GLY A 123 18.03 -12.75 -13.08
N LYS A 124 16.98 -12.29 -12.39
CA LYS A 124 15.94 -11.39 -12.92
C LYS A 124 15.77 -10.18 -12.00
N ASN A 125 15.03 -9.18 -12.48
CA ASN A 125 14.59 -8.10 -11.61
C ASN A 125 13.76 -8.66 -10.44
N PRO A 126 13.89 -8.09 -9.23
CA PRO A 126 13.09 -8.49 -8.09
C PRO A 126 11.60 -8.44 -8.41
N PRO A 127 10.81 -9.45 -8.05
CA PRO A 127 9.39 -9.53 -8.40
C PRO A 127 8.53 -8.66 -7.45
N PHE A 128 8.83 -7.38 -7.26
CA PHE A 128 8.08 -6.56 -6.29
C PHE A 128 6.58 -6.48 -6.55
N ARG A 129 6.15 -6.62 -7.81
CA ARG A 129 4.73 -6.66 -8.19
C ARG A 129 3.96 -7.84 -7.60
N SER A 130 4.64 -8.87 -7.08
CA SER A 130 3.99 -9.99 -6.41
C SER A 130 3.73 -9.78 -4.93
N LEU A 131 4.03 -8.59 -4.39
CA LEU A 131 3.87 -8.31 -2.97
C LEU A 131 2.38 -8.22 -2.59
N ARG A 132 2.01 -8.98 -1.55
CA ARG A 132 0.63 -9.04 -1.07
C ARG A 132 0.53 -8.70 0.41
N ILE A 133 -0.29 -7.71 0.79
CA ILE A 133 -0.66 -7.41 2.18
C ILE A 133 -1.93 -8.15 2.57
N VAL A 134 -1.92 -8.76 3.75
CA VAL A 134 -3.14 -9.28 4.37
C VAL A 134 -3.46 -8.49 5.64
N ILE A 135 -4.65 -7.90 5.65
CA ILE A 135 -5.22 -7.23 6.82
C ILE A 135 -6.20 -8.19 7.48
N CYS A 136 -5.93 -8.55 8.74
CA CYS A 136 -6.83 -9.34 9.54
C CYS A 136 -7.56 -8.43 10.53
N SER A 137 -8.86 -8.26 10.29
CA SER A 137 -9.80 -7.62 11.22
C SER A 137 -10.40 -8.71 12.11
N LEU A 138 -10.05 -8.73 13.39
CA LEU A 138 -10.64 -9.62 14.39
C LEU A 138 -11.41 -8.79 15.41
N ASP A 139 -12.45 -9.38 16.03
CA ASP A 139 -13.19 -8.71 17.10
C ASP A 139 -12.26 -8.38 18.28
N GLY A 140 -11.90 -7.10 18.42
CA GLY A 140 -11.13 -6.57 19.55
C GLY A 140 -9.59 -6.68 19.47
N ASP A 141 -9.01 -7.19 18.38
CA ASP A 141 -7.56 -7.15 18.12
C ASP A 141 -7.31 -7.01 16.62
N VAL A 142 -6.27 -6.26 16.25
CA VAL A 142 -5.93 -5.99 14.85
C VAL A 142 -4.51 -6.44 14.62
N ARG A 143 -4.30 -7.23 13.56
CA ARG A 143 -2.95 -7.58 13.14
C ARG A 143 -2.83 -7.48 11.62
N VAL A 144 -1.97 -6.56 11.18
CA VAL A 144 -1.39 -6.62 9.83
C VAL A 144 -0.37 -7.75 9.87
N ASN A 145 -0.81 -8.95 9.51
CA ASN A 145 -0.07 -10.18 9.86
C ASN A 145 1.04 -10.52 8.88
N ARG A 146 0.97 -10.08 7.62
CA ARG A 146 2.03 -10.41 6.65
C ARG A 146 1.91 -9.66 5.33
N LEU A 147 3.05 -9.21 4.82
CA LEU A 147 3.31 -9.04 3.40
C LEU A 147 3.96 -10.34 2.91
N ASP A 148 3.34 -11.05 1.96
CA ASP A 148 3.92 -12.23 1.33
C ASP A 148 4.24 -11.95 -0.14
N LEU A 149 5.41 -12.37 -0.60
CA LEU A 149 5.77 -12.42 -2.01
C LEU A 149 5.18 -13.68 -2.65
N ASP A 150 4.17 -13.53 -3.50
CA ASP A 150 3.65 -14.62 -4.32
C ASP A 150 3.95 -14.36 -5.81
N PRO A 151 5.09 -14.84 -6.34
CA PRO A 151 5.58 -14.48 -7.69
C PRO A 151 4.61 -14.79 -8.83
N GLU A 152 3.56 -15.58 -8.59
CA GLU A 152 2.50 -15.90 -9.58
C GLU A 152 1.22 -15.07 -9.41
N SER A 153 1.07 -14.36 -8.29
CA SER A 153 -0.06 -13.48 -7.99
C SER A 153 0.19 -12.04 -8.45
N PRO A 154 -0.86 -11.30 -8.88
CA PRO A 154 -0.76 -9.88 -9.22
C PRO A 154 -0.44 -8.95 -8.03
N GLY A 155 -0.20 -9.48 -6.83
CA GLY A 155 0.07 -8.71 -5.62
C GLY A 155 -1.17 -7.98 -5.07
N GLY A 156 -0.94 -6.98 -4.22
CA GLY A 156 -1.96 -6.06 -3.72
C GLY A 156 -2.38 -6.29 -2.26
N ALA A 157 -3.54 -5.78 -1.86
CA ALA A 157 -4.03 -5.90 -0.49
C ALA A 157 -5.28 -6.78 -0.43
N SER A 158 -5.38 -7.61 0.61
CA SER A 158 -6.55 -8.44 0.89
C SER A 158 -7.05 -8.19 2.31
N TRP A 159 -8.38 -8.10 2.45
CA TRP A 159 -9.05 -7.96 3.74
C TRP A 159 -9.63 -9.29 4.19
N TYR A 160 -9.38 -9.68 5.44
CA TYR A 160 -9.93 -10.88 6.06
C TYR A 160 -10.64 -10.51 7.37
N GLY A 161 -11.88 -10.99 7.53
CA GLY A 161 -12.74 -10.65 8.67
C GLY A 161 -13.81 -9.60 8.33
N PRO A 162 -14.64 -9.18 9.30
CA PRO A 162 -15.64 -8.14 9.09
C PRO A 162 -14.99 -6.83 8.66
N PHE A 163 -15.68 -6.07 7.80
CA PHE A 163 -15.23 -4.74 7.42
C PHE A 163 -15.36 -3.79 8.61
N ASP A 164 -14.26 -3.11 8.93
CA ASP A 164 -14.17 -2.09 9.95
C ASP A 164 -13.63 -0.82 9.29
N PHE A 165 -14.49 0.20 9.21
CA PHE A 165 -14.17 1.45 8.54
C PHE A 165 -13.12 2.28 9.29
N GLU A 166 -13.12 2.25 10.63
CA GLU A 166 -12.15 2.99 11.43
C GLU A 166 -10.76 2.38 11.25
N LEU A 167 -10.68 1.04 11.32
CA LEU A 167 -9.46 0.30 11.05
C LEU A 167 -8.95 0.54 9.63
N PHE A 168 -9.84 0.44 8.65
CA PHE A 168 -9.48 0.70 7.25
C PHE A 168 -8.89 2.12 7.09
N ASN A 169 -9.52 3.14 7.66
CA ASN A 169 -9.02 4.52 7.61
C ASN A 169 -7.65 4.66 8.25
N GLU A 170 -7.43 4.06 9.43
CA GLU A 170 -6.12 4.09 10.09
C GLU A 170 -5.02 3.52 9.21
N ILE A 171 -5.28 2.35 8.61
CA ILE A 171 -4.32 1.69 7.71
C ILE A 171 -4.11 2.51 6.44
N ALA A 172 -5.18 2.97 5.80
CA ALA A 172 -5.10 3.72 4.55
C ALA A 172 -4.35 5.05 4.73
N ILE A 173 -4.64 5.79 5.81
CA ILE A 173 -3.92 7.03 6.16
C ILE A 173 -2.46 6.72 6.50
N GLY A 174 -2.18 5.68 7.29
CA GLY A 174 -0.81 5.26 7.59
C GLY A 174 -0.01 4.90 6.34
N PHE A 175 -0.63 4.22 5.37
CA PHE A 175 0.00 3.88 4.10
C PHE A 175 0.25 5.11 3.24
N ALA A 176 -0.74 6.00 3.12
CA ALA A 176 -0.58 7.25 2.39
C ALA A 176 0.50 8.15 3.03
N LEU A 177 0.59 8.19 4.36
CA LEU A 177 1.66 8.85 5.10
C LEU A 177 3.02 8.25 4.77
N PHE A 178 3.12 6.91 4.77
CA PHE A 178 4.33 6.19 4.39
C PHE A 178 4.80 6.55 2.97
N VAL A 179 3.91 6.51 1.97
CA VAL A 179 4.24 6.87 0.59
C VAL A 179 4.64 8.34 0.48
N THR A 180 3.88 9.24 1.11
CA THR A 180 4.21 10.68 1.12
C THR A 180 5.57 10.93 1.75
N HIS A 181 5.87 10.20 2.83
CA HIS A 181 7.14 10.30 3.54
C HIS A 181 8.30 9.75 2.72
N MET A 182 8.13 8.62 2.00
CA MET A 182 9.13 8.12 1.05
C MET A 182 9.48 9.15 -0.01
N ILE A 183 8.47 9.83 -0.55
CA ILE A 183 8.69 10.91 -1.50
C ILE A 183 9.37 12.09 -0.80
N ALA A 184 9.01 12.44 0.43
CA ALA A 184 9.57 13.60 1.12
C ALA A 184 11.03 13.42 1.60
N ASN A 185 11.41 12.25 2.11
CA ASN A 185 12.67 12.04 2.83
C ASN A 185 13.83 11.53 1.96
N VAL A 186 13.56 11.08 0.73
CA VAL A 186 14.62 10.67 -0.20
C VAL A 186 15.28 11.89 -0.87
N PHE A 187 14.81 13.12 -0.57
CA PHE A 187 15.36 14.37 -1.09
C PHE A 187 15.94 15.21 0.05
N ASP A 188 17.27 15.29 0.07
CA ASP A 188 18.08 16.21 0.88
C ASP A 188 18.16 17.62 0.23
N ASP A 189 17.24 17.94 -0.70
CA ASP A 189 17.20 19.22 -1.42
C ASP A 189 16.10 20.12 -0.87
N ASP A 190 16.50 21.36 -0.53
CA ASP A 190 15.95 22.32 0.43
C ASP A 190 14.44 22.67 0.41
N ASP A 191 13.60 22.07 -0.45
CA ASP A 191 12.13 22.25 -0.40
C ASP A 191 11.31 21.07 -0.98
N GLY A 192 11.93 20.05 -1.60
CA GLY A 192 11.28 18.81 -2.08
C GLY A 192 10.13 18.93 -3.11
N ARG A 193 9.70 20.14 -3.49
CA ARG A 193 8.48 20.39 -4.27
C ARG A 193 8.54 19.97 -5.73
N GLU A 194 9.63 20.26 -6.43
CA GLU A 194 9.78 19.86 -7.85
C GLU A 194 9.85 18.33 -7.97
N THR A 195 10.58 17.71 -7.05
CA THR A 195 10.78 16.26 -7.01
C THR A 195 9.56 15.49 -6.51
N PHE A 196 8.68 16.12 -5.72
CA PHE A 196 7.38 15.57 -5.37
C PHE A 196 6.49 15.39 -6.60
N HIS A 197 6.37 16.42 -7.44
CA HIS A 197 5.51 16.36 -8.63
C HIS A 197 6.02 15.31 -9.63
N GLU A 198 7.33 15.26 -9.86
CA GLU A 198 7.94 14.21 -10.69
C GLU A 198 7.64 12.82 -10.12
N SER A 199 7.82 12.60 -8.81
CA SER A 199 7.60 11.29 -8.18
C SER A 199 6.11 10.90 -8.17
N LEU A 200 5.20 11.87 -8.11
CA LEU A 200 3.76 11.65 -8.13
C LEU A 200 3.25 11.15 -9.50
N GLU A 201 3.92 11.56 -10.60
CA GLU A 201 3.63 11.06 -11.95
C GLU A 201 3.90 9.55 -12.10
N TRP A 202 4.78 8.99 -11.27
CA TRP A 202 5.11 7.57 -11.25
C TRP A 202 4.13 6.70 -10.46
N ILE A 203 3.29 7.31 -9.61
CA ILE A 203 2.23 6.56 -8.91
C ILE A 203 1.12 6.26 -9.90
N SER A 204 0.87 4.98 -10.16
CA SER A 204 -0.16 4.50 -11.08
C SER A 204 -1.60 4.58 -10.57
#